data_AF-A0A382X3E2-F1
#
_entry.id   AF-A0A382X3E2-F1
#
_cell.length_a   1.000
_cell.length_b   1.000
_cell.length_c   1.000
_cell.angle_alpha   90.00
_cell.angle_beta   90.00
_cell.angle_gamma   90.00
#
_symmetry.space_group_name_H-M   'P 1'
#
loop_
_entity.id
_entity.type
_entity.pdbx_description
1 polymer ?
#
loop_
_entity_poly.entity_id
_entity_poly.type
_entity_poly.pdbx_seq_one_letter_code
_entity_poly.pdbx_strand_id
1 'polypeptide(L)' 'MATWIKEAITEEQRDEAQKQVRDTVEKLLEDIDKRGDTAVRELSKRFDNWSPDEFRLSEKEIQSCIDRL' A
#
# COMPACT_ATOMS: atom_id res chain seq x y z
N MET A 1 29.80 7.09 -28.95
CA MET A 1 29.21 7.92 -27.87
C MET A 1 27.86 7.31 -27.55
N ALA A 2 27.62 6.88 -26.31
CA ALA A 2 26.35 6.27 -25.93
C ALA A 2 25.28 7.36 -25.73
N THR A 3 24.10 7.17 -26.29
CA THR A 3 22.92 8.03 -26.06
C THR A 3 22.11 7.43 -24.92
N TRP A 4 21.90 8.20 -23.85
CA TRP A 4 21.12 7.78 -22.70
C TRP A 4 19.66 8.17 -22.90
N ILE A 5 18.75 7.20 -22.79
CA ILE A 5 17.30 7.37 -23.01
C ILE A 5 16.56 7.55 -21.67
N LYS A 6 17.23 7.30 -20.55
CA LYS A 6 16.70 7.47 -19.20
C LYS A 6 17.79 8.04 -18.29
N GLU A 7 17.52 9.20 -17.72
CA GLU A 7 18.38 9.84 -16.71
C GLU A 7 17.82 9.60 -15.31
N ALA A 8 18.70 9.53 -14.33
CA ALA A 8 18.30 9.45 -12.93
C ALA A 8 17.73 10.80 -12.48
N ILE A 9 16.75 10.77 -11.59
CA ILE A 9 16.30 11.96 -10.87
C ILE A 9 17.41 12.51 -9.97
N THR A 10 17.40 13.82 -9.73
CA THR A 10 18.41 14.50 -8.90
C THR A 10 18.34 14.05 -7.45
N GLU A 11 19.42 14.28 -6.69
CA GLU A 11 19.45 14.01 -5.24
C GLU A 11 18.33 14.77 -4.50
N GLU A 12 18.17 16.06 -4.79
CA GLU A 12 17.09 16.88 -4.21
C GLU A 12 15.69 16.33 -4.53
N GLN A 13 15.44 15.88 -5.76
CA GLN A 13 14.17 15.25 -6.14
C GLN A 13 13.94 13.92 -5.40
N ARG A 14 15.00 13.15 -5.14
CA ARG A 14 14.91 11.90 -4.37
C ARG A 14 14.59 12.19 -2.90
N ASP A 15 15.24 13.17 -2.30
CA ASP A 15 15.07 13.50 -0.90
C ASP A 15 13.67 14.05 -0.62
N GLU A 16 13.16 14.91 -1.51
CA GLU A 16 11.79 15.41 -1.45
C GLU A 16 10.77 14.26 -1.59
N ALA A 17 10.97 13.35 -2.54
CA ALA A 17 10.10 12.18 -2.69
C ALA A 17 10.12 11.27 -1.44
N GLN A 18 11.30 11.06 -0.83
CA GLN A 18 11.40 10.31 0.42
C GLN A 18 10.69 10.99 1.58
N LYS A 19 10.79 12.32 1.68
CA LYS A 19 10.07 13.09 2.70
C LYS A 19 8.56 12.95 2.51
N GLN A 20 8.06 13.08 1.29
CA GLN A 20 6.63 12.93 0.99
C GLN A 20 6.13 11.52 1.34
N VAL A 21 6.90 10.48 1.05
CA VAL A 21 6.57 9.10 1.41
C VAL A 21 6.48 8.94 2.93
N ARG A 22 7.47 9.42 3.70
CA ARG A 22 7.41 9.38 5.17
C ARG A 22 6.20 10.12 5.72
N ASP A 23 6.02 11.37 5.31
CA ASP A 23 4.89 12.21 5.76
C ASP A 23 3.54 11.55 5.45
N THR A 24 3.44 10.82 4.33
CA THR A 24 2.24 10.07 3.97
C THR A 24 2.03 8.85 4.86
N VAL A 25 3.07 8.02 5.04
CA VAL A 25 2.99 6.82 5.86
C VAL A 25 2.67 7.16 7.31
N GLU A 26 3.30 8.18 7.88
CA GLU A 26 3.03 8.65 9.25
C GLU A 26 1.56 9.03 9.43
N LYS A 27 0.98 9.82 8.52
CA LYS A 27 -0.43 10.19 8.56
C LYS A 27 -1.35 8.98 8.45
N LEU A 28 -1.01 8.00 7.62
CA LEU A 28 -1.80 6.77 7.48
C LEU A 28 -1.76 5.93 8.76
N LEU A 29 -0.60 5.79 9.38
CA LEU A 29 -0.45 5.06 10.64
C LEU A 29 -1.21 5.75 11.77
N GLU A 30 -1.13 7.08 11.89
CA GLU A 30 -1.92 7.84 12.87
C GLU A 30 -3.43 7.67 12.67
N ASP A 31 -3.86 7.62 11.42
CA ASP A 31 -5.26 7.47 11.07
C ASP A 31 -5.79 6.06 11.41
N ILE A 32 -4.98 5.04 11.16
CA ILE A 32 -5.24 3.65 11.56
C ILE A 32 -5.26 3.53 13.09
N ASP A 33 -4.34 4.17 13.80
CA ASP A 33 -4.31 4.14 15.27
C ASP A 33 -5.59 4.76 15.88
N LYS A 34 -6.08 5.86 15.29
CA LYS A 34 -7.28 6.57 15.77
C LYS A 34 -8.61 5.89 15.38
N ARG A 35 -8.69 5.28 14.19
CA ARG A 35 -9.96 4.79 13.61
C ARG A 35 -10.02 3.28 13.40
N GLY A 36 -8.92 2.56 13.63
CA GLY A 36 -8.82 1.11 13.50
C GLY A 36 -9.28 0.60 12.13
N ASP A 37 -10.10 -0.44 12.15
CA ASP A 37 -10.60 -1.14 10.95
C ASP A 37 -11.32 -0.24 9.94
N THR A 38 -11.92 0.87 10.39
CA THR A 38 -12.57 1.83 9.48
C THR A 38 -11.55 2.45 8.52
N ALA A 39 -10.41 2.89 9.05
CA ALA A 39 -9.32 3.44 8.22
C ALA A 39 -8.75 2.36 7.29
N VAL A 40 -8.55 1.14 7.80
CA VAL A 40 -8.05 0.02 6.98
C VAL A 40 -8.98 -0.26 5.79
N ARG A 41 -10.30 -0.28 5.99
CA ARG A 41 -11.29 -0.45 4.90
C ARG A 41 -11.22 0.65 3.85
N GLU A 42 -11.17 1.89 4.28
CA GLU A 42 -11.07 3.04 3.36
C GLU A 42 -9.76 3.00 2.56
N LEU A 43 -8.65 2.63 3.20
CA LEU A 43 -7.35 2.54 2.53
C LEU A 43 -7.29 1.38 1.53
N SER A 44 -7.82 0.21 1.88
CA SER A 44 -7.88 -0.93 0.95
C SER A 44 -8.75 -0.62 -0.28
N LYS A 45 -9.88 0.08 -0.07
CA LYS A 45 -10.71 0.55 -1.19
C LYS A 45 -9.97 1.58 -2.05
N ARG A 46 -9.17 2.47 -1.45
CA ARG A 46 -8.48 3.53 -2.19
C ARG A 46 -7.29 3.00 -2.99
N PHE A 47 -6.49 2.11 -2.41
CA PHE A 47 -5.23 1.66 -3.01
C PHE A 47 -5.38 0.39 -3.84
N ASP A 48 -6.21 -0.55 -3.39
CA ASP A 48 -6.37 -1.86 -4.02
C ASP A 48 -7.72 -2.02 -4.73
N ASN A 49 -8.62 -1.03 -4.59
CA ASN A 49 -10.01 -1.11 -5.04
C ASN A 49 -10.73 -2.37 -4.50
N TRP A 50 -10.40 -2.75 -3.26
CA TRP A 50 -10.88 -3.97 -2.62
C TRP A 50 -11.48 -3.66 -1.25
N SER A 51 -12.67 -4.19 -0.97
CA SER A 51 -13.41 -3.94 0.27
C SER A 51 -14.39 -5.10 0.56
N PRO A 52 -13.88 -6.29 0.91
CA PRO A 52 -14.72 -7.43 1.30
C PRO A 52 -15.41 -7.18 2.65
N ASP A 53 -16.45 -7.95 2.95
CA ASP A 53 -17.12 -7.89 4.26
C ASP A 53 -16.18 -8.31 5.39
N GLU A 54 -15.39 -9.36 5.18
CA GLU A 54 -14.32 -9.78 6.09
C GLU A 54 -12.98 -9.82 5.35
N PHE A 55 -11.93 -9.27 5.98
CA PHE A 55 -10.57 -9.37 5.45
C PHE A 55 -9.90 -10.68 5.82
N ARG A 56 -10.36 -11.33 6.90
CA ARG A 56 -9.82 -12.61 7.35
C ARG A 56 -10.49 -13.72 6.54
N LEU A 57 -9.68 -14.51 5.85
CA LEU A 57 -10.17 -15.70 5.16
C LEU A 57 -10.69 -16.73 6.17
N SER A 58 -11.80 -17.38 5.82
CA SER A 58 -12.31 -18.55 6.51
C SER A 58 -11.42 -19.77 6.25
N GLU A 59 -11.47 -20.77 7.14
CA GLU A 59 -10.71 -22.02 6.97
C GLU A 59 -11.03 -22.72 5.64
N LYS A 60 -12.30 -22.63 5.19
CA LYS A 60 -12.73 -23.20 3.91
C LYS A 60 -12.08 -22.49 2.72
N GLU A 61 -12.00 -21.16 2.76
CA GLU A 61 -11.33 -20.38 1.71
C GLU A 61 -9.83 -20.68 1.68
N ILE A 62 -9.21 -20.82 2.85
CA ILE A 62 -7.81 -21.23 2.98
C ILE A 62 -7.60 -22.61 2.33
N GLN A 63 -8.42 -23.61 2.68
CA GLN A 63 -8.30 -24.96 2.11
C GLN A 63 -8.51 -24.95 0.58
N SER A 64 -9.48 -24.19 0.08
CA SER A 64 -9.74 -24.02 -1.36
C SER A 64 -8.53 -23.46 -2.11
N CYS A 65 -7.77 -22.53 -1.50
CA CYS A 65 -6.53 -22.05 -2.08
C CYS A 65 -5.43 -23.12 -2.11
N ILE A 66 -5.32 -23.95 -1.07
CA ILE A 66 -4.35 -25.06 -0.99
C ILE A 66 -4.65 -26.12 -2.05
N ASP A 67 -5.92 -26.48 -2.25
CA ASP A 67 -6.34 -27.51 -3.20
C ASP A 67 -6.12 -27.12 -4.68
N ARG A 68 -5.78 -25.85 -4.96
CA ARG A 68 -5.53 -25.32 -6.31
C ARG A 68 -4.05 -25.28 -6.70
N LEU A 69 -3.15 -25.79 -5.85
CA LEU A 69 -1.73 -25.99 -6.12
C LEU A 69 -1.49 -27.27 -6.94
#